data_AF-A0A6V7YB67-F1
#
_entry.id   AF-A0A6V7YB67-F1
#
_cell.length_a   1.000
_cell.length_b   1.000
_cell.length_c   1.000
_cell.angle_alpha   90.00
_cell.angle_beta   90.00
_cell.angle_gamma   90.00
#
_symmetry.space_group_name_H-M   'P 1'
#
loop_
_entity.id
_entity.type
_entity.pdbx_description
1 polymer ?
#
loop_
_entity_poly.entity_id
_entity_poly.type
_entity_poly.pdbx_seq_one_letter_code
_entity_poly.pdbx_strand_id
1 'polypeptide(L)' 'MKFRLNAKKPIPQDVNCFICGATKTSKWRRHSINEHYLCNACGLKQQKINKKNHKNQEKKESIRI' A
#
# COMPACT_ATOMS: atom_id res chain seq x y z
N MET A 1 11.18 33.64 -2.18
CA MET A 1 11.52 32.19 -2.04
C MET A 1 10.43 31.51 -1.23
N LYS A 2 9.64 30.60 -1.81
CA LYS A 2 8.54 29.90 -1.12
C LYS A 2 9.09 28.63 -0.47
N PHE A 3 9.41 28.67 0.82
CA PHE A 3 9.71 27.48 1.61
C PHE A 3 8.41 26.68 1.80
N ARG A 4 8.21 25.62 1.01
CA ARG A 4 7.14 24.66 1.26
C ARG A 4 7.50 23.86 2.51
N LEU A 5 7.02 24.29 3.68
CA LEU A 5 7.00 23.44 4.86
C LEU A 5 6.07 22.26 4.56
N ASN A 6 6.66 21.12 4.22
CA ASN A 6 5.94 19.85 4.15
C ASN A 6 5.55 19.45 5.57
N ALA A 7 4.39 19.93 6.04
CA ALA A 7 3.79 19.50 7.28
C ALA A 7 3.48 17.99 7.18
N LYS A 8 4.42 17.15 7.64
CA LYS A 8 4.18 15.72 7.80
C LYS A 8 3.15 15.59 8.91
N LYS A 9 1.89 15.26 8.56
CA LYS A 9 0.87 14.87 9.54
C LYS A 9 1.51 13.83 10.49
N PRO A 10 1.43 14.02 11.82
CA PRO A 10 2.01 13.06 12.75
C PRO A 10 1.33 11.72 12.53
N ILE A 11 2.15 10.71 12.26
CA ILE A 11 1.69 9.32 12.21
C ILE A 11 1.37 8.94 13.66
N PRO A 12 0.25 8.25 13.93
CA PRO A 12 -0.04 7.78 15.28
C PRO A 12 1.16 6.99 15.82
N GLN A 13 1.50 7.22 17.09
CA GLN A 13 2.75 6.77 17.72
C GLN A 13 2.89 5.22 17.75
N ASP A 14 1.80 4.49 17.51
CA ASP A 14 1.71 3.03 17.59
C ASP A 14 1.23 2.36 16.29
N VAL A 15 1.43 3.02 15.15
CA VAL A 15 1.13 2.37 13.87
C VAL A 15 2.16 1.28 13.58
N ASN A 16 1.68 0.06 13.42
CA ASN A 16 2.44 -1.07 12.93
C ASN A 16 1.93 -1.50 11.54
N CYS A 17 2.83 -2.04 10.72
CA CYS A 17 2.43 -2.64 9.46
C CYS A 17 1.61 -3.90 9.75
N PHE A 18 0.38 -3.98 9.25
CA PHE A 18 -0.47 -5.16 9.44
C PHE A 18 0.14 -6.46 8.86
N ILE A 19 1.00 -6.36 7.84
CA ILE A 19 1.60 -7.54 7.19
C ILE A 19 2.91 -7.99 7.84
N CYS A 20 3.78 -7.06 8.27
CA CYS A 20 5.12 -7.40 8.75
C CYS A 20 5.46 -6.85 10.14
N GLY A 21 4.53 -6.19 10.81
CA GLY A 21 4.74 -5.60 12.14
C GLY A 21 5.71 -4.41 12.17
N ALA A 22 6.27 -3.97 11.04
CA ALA A 22 7.22 -2.87 11.02
C ALA A 22 6.62 -1.61 11.64
N THR A 23 7.32 -1.04 12.62
CA THR A 23 6.97 0.21 13.33
C THR A 23 7.67 1.43 12.74
N LYS A 24 8.70 1.22 11.91
CA LYS A 24 9.43 2.27 11.19
C LYS A 24 9.34 2.04 9.69
N THR A 25 8.97 3.08 8.94
CA THR A 25 8.94 3.03 7.48
C THR A 25 9.07 4.44 6.90
N SER A 26 9.56 4.56 5.66
CA SER A 26 9.72 5.85 4.98
C SER A 26 8.39 6.49 4.58
N LYS A 27 7.36 5.66 4.31
CA LYS A 27 6.02 6.12 3.96
C LYS A 27 4.99 5.06 4.36
N TRP A 28 3.99 5.47 5.13
CA TRP A 28 2.83 4.64 5.41
C TRP A 28 1.86 4.65 4.23
N ARG A 29 1.31 3.48 3.91
CA ARG A 29 0.24 3.31 2.92
C ARG A 29 -1.01 2.79 3.63
N ARG A 30 -2.19 3.19 3.16
CA ARG A 30 -3.47 2.68 3.67
C ARG A 30 -3.92 1.48 2.86
N HIS A 31 -4.44 0.47 3.53
CA HIS A 31 -5.13 -0.64 2.87
C HIS A 31 -6.52 -0.15 2.42
N SER A 32 -6.95 -0.56 1.23
CA SER A 32 -8.16 -0.07 0.57
C SER A 32 -9.47 -0.73 1.05
N ILE A 33 -9.43 -1.61 2.05
CA ILE A 33 -10.58 -2.46 2.43
C ILE A 33 -10.93 -2.21 3.89
N ASN A 34 -9.94 -2.35 4.76
CA ASN A 34 -10.04 -2.04 6.19
C ASN A 34 -8.96 -1.00 6.48
N GLU A 35 -9.18 -0.05 7.39
CA GLU A 35 -8.28 1.08 7.71
C GLU A 35 -6.91 0.69 8.32
N HIS A 36 -6.36 -0.45 7.92
CA HIS A 36 -5.04 -0.91 8.29
C HIS A 36 -3.95 -0.13 7.58
N TYR A 37 -2.87 0.08 8.32
CA TYR A 37 -1.67 0.69 7.82
C TYR A 37 -0.67 -0.36 7.36
N LEU A 38 -0.04 -0.07 6.23
CA LEU A 38 1.01 -0.89 5.64
C LEU A 38 2.28 -0.05 5.53
N CYS A 39 3.42 -0.69 5.75
CA CYS A 39 4.69 -0.08 5.42
C CYS A 39 4.82 0.07 3.89
N ASN A 40 5.75 0.93 3.45
CA ASN A 40 5.91 1.22 2.02
C ASN A 40 6.16 -0.04 1.18
N ALA A 41 6.98 -0.97 1.69
CA ALA A 41 7.32 -2.21 1.00
C ALA A 41 6.11 -3.14 0.86
N CYS A 42 5.38 -3.39 1.96
CA CYS A 42 4.19 -4.24 1.97
C CYS A 42 3.08 -3.69 1.07
N GLY A 43 2.80 -2.39 1.16
CA GLY A 43 1.77 -1.79 0.31
C GLY A 43 2.13 -1.79 -1.18
N LEU A 44 3.40 -1.64 -1.54
CA LEU A 44 3.84 -1.79 -2.94
C LEU A 44 3.70 -3.23 -3.44
N LYS A 45 4.07 -4.22 -2.63
CA LYS A 45 3.95 -5.64 -2.98
C LYS A 45 2.48 -6.02 -3.19
N GLN A 46 1.60 -5.60 -2.29
CA GLN A 46 0.16 -5.86 -2.39
C GLN A 46 -0.46 -5.24 -3.65
N GLN A 47 -0.11 -3.99 -3.99
CA GLN A 47 -0.57 -3.37 -5.23
C GLN A 47 -0.15 -4.14 -6.48
N LYS A 48 1.09 -4.68 -6.51
CA LYS A 48 1.55 -5.50 -7.63
C LYS A 48 0.78 -6.83 -7.73
N ILE A 49 0.46 -7.45 -6.60
CA ILE A 49 -0.30 -8.71 -6.56
C ILE A 49 -1.74 -8.47 -7.05
N ASN A 50 -2.43 -7.46 -6.52
CA ASN A 50 -3.80 -7.14 -6.95
C ASN A 50 -3.87 -6.82 -8.46
N LYS A 51 -2.88 -6.10 -9.00
CA LYS A 51 -2.80 -5.83 -10.44
C LYS A 51 -2.57 -7.10 -11.28
N LYS A 52 -1.78 -8.06 -10.79
CA LYS A 52 -1.58 -9.36 -11.47
C LYS A 52 -2.85 -10.19 -11.45
N ASN A 53 -3.59 -10.19 -10.35
CA ASN A 53 -4.84 -10.94 -10.22
C ASN A 53 -5.90 -10.43 -11.21
N HIS A 54 -6.05 -9.11 -11.37
CA HIS A 54 -6.92 -8.54 -12.40
C HIS A 54 -6.51 -8.95 -13.82
N LYS A 55 -5.22 -8.79 -14.18
CA LYS A 55 -4.74 -9.19 -15.52
C LYS A 55 -4.89 -10.68 -15.81
N ASN A 56 -4.72 -11.52 -14.78
CA ASN A 56 -4.89 -12.96 -14.93
C ASN A 56 -6.36 -13.36 -15.13
N GLN A 57 -7.33 -12.58 -14.64
CA GLN A 57 -8.75 -12.80 -14.92
C GLN A 57 -9.06 -12.46 -16.37
N GLU A 58 -8.66 -11.27 -16.85
CA GLU A 58 -8.88 -10.85 -18.24
C GLU A 58 -8.27 -11.85 -19.23
N LYS A 59 -7.05 -12.32 -18.97
CA LYS A 59 -6.37 -13.29 -19.83
C LYS A 59 -7.02 -14.68 -19.82
N LYS A 60 -7.61 -15.10 -18.69
CA LYS A 60 -8.34 -16.38 -18.60
C LYS A 60 -9.67 -16.33 -19.36
N GLU A 61 -10.32 -15.17 -19.41
CA GLU A 61 -11.53 -14.96 -20.21
C GLU A 61 -11.22 -14.95 -21.72
N SER A 62 -10.08 -14.36 -22.12
CA SER A 62 -9.66 -14.31 -23.53
C SER A 62 -9.24 -15.66 -24.13
N ILE A 63 -8.79 -16.62 -23.30
CA ILE A 63 -8.36 -17.96 -23.76
C ILE A 63 -9.56 -18.94 -23.80
N ARG A 64 -10.72 -18.53 -23.29
CA ARG A 64 -11.92 -19.39 -23.22
C ARG A 64 -12.83 -19.30 -24.45
N ILE A 65 -12.32 -18.72 -25.55
CA ILE A 65 -12.95 -18.68 -26.88
C ILE A 65 -12.30 -19.73 -27.78
#